data_AF-Q11BU7-F1
#
_entry.id   AF-Q11BU7-F1
#
_cell.length_a   1.000
_cell.length_b   1.000
_cell.length_c   1.000
_cell.angle_alpha   90.00
_cell.angle_beta   90.00
_cell.angle_gamma   90.00
#
_symmetry.space_group_name_H-M   'P 1'
#
loop_
_entity.id
_entity.type
_entity.pdbx_description
1 polymer ?
#
loop_
_entity_poly.entity_id
_entity_poly.type
_entity_poly.pdbx_seq_one_letter_code
_entity_poly.pdbx_strand_id
1 'polypeptide(L)'
;MPRTLNKLTSAYLQEASADAAAGFRAMRAAVVAAGPLDKVTCELIVISGLALLGYEDAFKTHARRLIEAGTSRAAVEHAVLVTLCSTSTLFQVARAIQWLDDIDAEIKAAKGA
;
A
#
# COMPACT_ATOMS: atom_id res chain seq x y z
N MET A 1 11.22 -15.05 -12.67
CA MET A 1 10.89 -13.76 -12.03
C MET A 1 9.45 -13.41 -12.39
N PRO A 2 8.61 -12.98 -11.44
CA PRO A 2 7.30 -12.43 -11.78
C PRO A 2 7.48 -11.22 -12.71
N ARG A 3 6.59 -11.08 -13.68
CA ARG A 3 6.64 -10.01 -14.68
C ARG A 3 6.26 -8.69 -14.01
N THR A 4 7.11 -7.68 -14.12
CA THR A 4 6.81 -6.32 -13.65
C THR A 4 5.58 -5.79 -14.40
N LEU A 5 4.61 -5.25 -13.65
CA LEU A 5 3.44 -4.61 -14.24
C LEU A 5 3.85 -3.27 -14.88
N ASN A 6 3.30 -2.95 -16.06
CA ASN A 6 3.63 -1.69 -16.77
C ASN A 6 2.65 -0.55 -16.45
N LYS A 7 1.67 -0.80 -15.58
CA LYS A 7 0.67 0.15 -15.10
C LYS A 7 0.11 -0.32 -13.76
N LEU A 8 -0.63 0.54 -13.07
CA LEU A 8 -1.28 0.21 -11.80
C LEU A 8 -2.19 -1.03 -11.93
N THR A 9 -2.19 -1.90 -10.93
CA THR A 9 -3.06 -3.09 -10.86
C THR A 9 -4.53 -2.74 -11.08
N SER A 10 -5.00 -1.61 -10.53
CA SER A 10 -6.37 -1.13 -10.72
C SER A 10 -6.71 -0.77 -12.17
N ALA A 11 -5.72 -0.39 -12.99
CA ALA A 11 -5.95 -0.05 -14.39
C ALA A 11 -6.27 -1.31 -15.22
N TYR A 12 -5.62 -2.44 -14.92
CA TYR A 12 -5.96 -3.71 -15.58
C TYR A 12 -7.41 -4.12 -15.31
N LEU A 13 -7.88 -4.01 -14.06
CA LEU A 13 -9.27 -4.33 -13.74
C LEU A 13 -10.24 -3.37 -14.44
N GLN A 14 -9.92 -2.07 -14.46
CA GLN A 14 -10.74 -1.05 -15.12
C GLN A 14 -10.90 -1.30 -16.63
N GLU A 15 -9.83 -1.72 -17.31
CA GLU A 15 -9.86 -2.01 -18.75
C GLU A 15 -10.56 -3.34 -19.06
N ALA A 16 -10.37 -4.36 -18.22
CA ALA A 16 -11.02 -5.65 -18.42
C ALA A 16 -12.52 -5.61 -18.10
N SER A 17 -12.92 -4.86 -17.07
CA SER A 17 -14.31 -4.64 -16.69
C SER A 17 -14.43 -3.39 -15.81
N ALA A 18 -14.95 -2.31 -16.41
CA ALA A 18 -15.20 -1.07 -15.70
C ALA A 18 -16.17 -1.25 -14.51
N ASP A 19 -17.18 -2.10 -14.67
CA ASP A 19 -18.17 -2.40 -13.64
C ASP A 19 -17.55 -3.16 -12.47
N ALA A 20 -16.71 -4.17 -12.74
CA ALA A 20 -16.01 -4.89 -11.68
C ALA A 20 -15.05 -3.97 -10.92
N ALA A 21 -14.34 -3.08 -11.62
CA ALA A 21 -13.49 -2.07 -10.99
C ALA A 21 -14.29 -1.10 -10.11
N ALA A 22 -15.47 -0.67 -10.57
CA ALA A 22 -16.37 0.18 -9.80
C ALA A 22 -16.89 -0.54 -8.55
N GLY A 23 -17.34 -1.79 -8.69
CA GLY A 23 -17.79 -2.64 -7.59
C GLY A 23 -16.71 -2.88 -6.54
N PHE A 24 -15.48 -3.17 -6.96
CA PHE A 24 -14.35 -3.35 -6.04
C PHE A 24 -14.07 -2.08 -5.22
N ARG A 25 -14.09 -0.90 -5.87
CA ARG A 25 -13.90 0.39 -5.18
C ARG A 25 -15.05 0.68 -4.20
N ALA A 26 -16.29 0.41 -4.61
CA ALA A 26 -17.47 0.61 -3.77
C ALA A 26 -17.43 -0.30 -2.53
N MET A 27 -17.08 -1.58 -2.69
CA MET A 27 -16.89 -2.50 -1.57
C MET A 27 -15.84 -1.99 -0.58
N ARG A 28 -14.65 -1.58 -1.06
CA ARG A 28 -13.60 -1.05 -0.19
C ARG A 28 -14.05 0.20 0.57
N ALA A 29 -14.74 1.13 -0.11
CA ALA A 29 -15.26 2.33 0.53
C ALA A 29 -16.32 2.01 1.60
N ALA A 30 -17.22 1.07 1.32
CA ALA A 30 -18.27 0.66 2.25
C ALA A 30 -17.70 0.05 3.54
N VAL A 31 -16.70 -0.84 3.43
CA VAL A 31 -16.07 -1.46 4.61
C VAL A 31 -15.34 -0.42 5.47
N VAL A 32 -14.60 0.51 4.84
CA VAL A 32 -13.92 1.59 5.58
C VAL A 32 -14.92 2.52 6.27
N ALA A 33 -16.06 2.81 5.63
CA ALA A 33 -17.07 3.70 6.20
C ALA A 33 -17.92 3.06 7.31
N ALA A 34 -18.01 1.73 7.37
CA ALA A 34 -18.87 1.02 8.31
C ALA A 34 -18.21 0.76 9.69
N GLY A 35 -16.89 0.86 9.78
CA GLY A 35 -16.13 0.52 10.99
C GLY A 35 -15.86 1.72 11.91
N PRO A 36 -15.45 1.47 13.16
CA PRO A 36 -15.09 2.53 14.12
C PRO A 36 -13.69 3.11 13.87
N LEU A 37 -12.91 2.53 12.95
CA LEU A 37 -11.54 2.94 12.68
C LEU A 37 -11.51 4.08 11.66
N ASP A 38 -10.63 5.04 11.88
CA ASP A 38 -10.39 6.08 10.88
C ASP A 38 -9.74 5.52 9.61
N LYS A 39 -9.77 6.33 8.54
CA LYS A 39 -9.24 5.94 7.23
C LYS A 39 -7.73 5.67 7.26
N VAL A 40 -6.96 6.42 8.03
CA VAL A 40 -5.49 6.26 8.09
C VAL A 40 -5.15 4.93 8.73
N THR A 41 -5.82 4.61 9.85
CA THR A 41 -5.69 3.35 10.56
C THR A 41 -6.09 2.17 9.67
N CYS A 42 -7.22 2.26 8.96
CA CYS A 42 -7.62 1.24 7.99
C CYS A 42 -6.55 0.99 6.91
N GLU A 43 -5.97 2.04 6.34
CA GLU A 43 -4.94 1.91 5.31
C GLU A 43 -3.62 1.35 5.86
N LEU A 44 -3.22 1.71 7.09
CA LEU A 44 -2.03 1.13 7.73
C LEU A 44 -2.19 -0.39 7.92
N ILE A 45 -3.38 -0.86 8.29
CA ILE A 45 -3.69 -2.31 8.37
C ILE A 45 -3.53 -2.97 6.99
N VAL A 46 -4.08 -2.35 5.94
CA VAL A 46 -3.97 -2.87 4.56
C VAL A 46 -2.51 -2.93 4.12
N ILE A 47 -1.73 -1.86 4.32
CA ILE A 47 -0.31 -1.79 3.97
C ILE A 47 0.47 -2.92 4.65
N SER A 48 0.26 -3.15 5.94
CA SER A 48 0.93 -4.24 6.67
C SER A 48 0.54 -5.63 6.14
N GLY A 49 -0.72 -5.84 5.79
CA GLY A 49 -1.16 -7.08 5.15
C GLY A 49 -0.51 -7.32 3.78
N LEU A 50 -0.38 -6.26 2.97
CA LEU A 50 0.32 -6.32 1.68
C LEU A 50 1.81 -6.62 1.85
N ALA A 51 2.45 -6.06 2.89
CA ALA A 51 3.84 -6.33 3.23
C ALA A 51 4.05 -7.81 3.62
N LEU A 52 3.19 -8.34 4.50
CA LEU A 52 3.19 -9.74 4.93
C LEU A 52 3.03 -10.71 3.76
N LEU A 53 2.12 -10.41 2.82
CA LEU A 53 1.86 -11.23 1.64
C LEU A 53 2.91 -11.06 0.53
N GLY A 54 3.79 -10.06 0.64
CA GLY A 54 4.82 -9.79 -0.36
C GLY A 54 4.31 -9.07 -1.61
N TYR A 55 3.19 -8.34 -1.53
CA TYR A 55 2.56 -7.64 -2.66
C TYR A 55 3.12 -6.22 -2.85
N GLU A 56 4.34 -6.15 -3.39
CA GLU A 56 5.11 -4.90 -3.58
C GLU A 56 4.34 -3.78 -4.27
N ASP A 57 3.81 -4.01 -5.47
CA ASP A 57 3.18 -2.93 -6.27
C ASP A 57 1.95 -2.33 -5.56
N ALA A 58 1.17 -3.20 -4.91
CA ALA A 58 0.02 -2.77 -4.12
C ALA A 58 0.48 -2.02 -2.87
N PHE A 59 1.48 -2.54 -2.15
CA PHE A 59 2.09 -1.88 -0.99
C PHE A 59 2.55 -0.47 -1.36
N LYS A 60 3.36 -0.33 -2.43
CA LYS A 60 3.88 0.96 -2.91
C LYS A 60 2.76 1.92 -3.30
N THR A 61 1.70 1.43 -3.93
CA THR A 61 0.53 2.24 -4.30
C THR A 61 -0.20 2.80 -3.06
N HIS A 62 -0.42 1.97 -2.05
CA HIS A 62 -1.13 2.39 -0.84
C HIS A 62 -0.27 3.30 0.05
N ALA A 63 1.00 2.93 0.27
CA ALA A 63 1.94 3.71 1.08
C ALA A 63 2.20 5.10 0.47
N ARG A 64 2.40 5.21 -0.86
CA ARG A 64 2.56 6.50 -1.54
C ARG A 64 1.36 7.42 -1.29
N ARG A 65 0.14 6.91 -1.51
CA ARG A 65 -1.10 7.69 -1.28
C ARG A 65 -1.24 8.15 0.17
N LEU A 66 -0.83 7.33 1.12
CA LEU A 66 -0.88 7.69 2.54
C LEU A 66 0.10 8.82 2.88
N ILE A 67 1.32 8.72 2.36
CA ILE A 67 2.38 9.71 2.57
C ILE A 67 2.04 11.04 1.91
N GLU A 68 1.54 11.00 0.67
CA GLU A 68 1.06 12.19 -0.05
C GLU A 68 -0.14 12.85 0.64
N ALA A 69 -0.98 12.06 1.34
CA ALA A 69 -2.07 12.57 2.17
C ALA A 69 -1.62 13.13 3.53
N GLY A 70 -0.31 13.17 3.80
CA GLY A 70 0.28 13.79 4.99
C GLY A 70 0.62 12.84 6.12
N THR A 71 0.38 11.54 5.98
CA THR A 71 0.85 10.55 6.98
C THR A 71 2.37 10.44 6.91
N SER A 72 3.04 10.47 8.07
CA SER A 72 4.51 10.39 8.08
C SER A 72 5.00 9.01 7.61
N ARG A 73 6.13 8.98 6.88
CA ARG A 73 6.83 7.73 6.53
C ARG A 73 7.08 6.87 7.77
N ALA A 74 7.49 7.49 8.88
CA ALA A 74 7.73 6.82 10.15
C ALA A 74 6.50 6.08 10.68
N ALA A 75 5.28 6.64 10.50
CA ALA A 75 4.06 5.95 10.90
C ALA A 75 3.78 4.71 10.03
N VAL A 76 4.05 4.78 8.72
CA VAL A 76 3.93 3.63 7.81
C VAL A 76 4.94 2.54 8.16
N GLU A 77 6.20 2.92 8.38
CA GLU A 77 7.26 2.00 8.82
C GLU A 77 6.90 1.33 10.14
N HIS A 78 6.44 2.11 11.12
CA HIS A 78 6.04 1.57 12.42
C HIS A 78 4.90 0.56 12.32
N ALA A 79 3.88 0.81 11.48
CA ALA A 79 2.78 -0.15 11.29
C ALA A 79 3.26 -1.49 10.71
N VAL A 80 4.18 -1.44 9.76
CA VAL A 80 4.85 -2.63 9.20
C VAL A 80 5.64 -3.36 10.27
N LEU A 81 6.46 -2.64 11.05
CA LEU A 81 7.29 -3.22 12.12
C LEU A 81 6.44 -3.89 13.20
N VAL A 82 5.39 -3.20 13.69
CA VAL A 82 4.47 -3.75 14.70
C VAL A 82 3.83 -5.04 14.21
N THR A 83 3.48 -5.13 12.92
CA THR A 83 2.88 -6.34 12.36
C THR A 83 3.91 -7.44 12.19
N LEU A 84 4.98 -7.18 11.44
CA LEU A 84 5.92 -8.20 10.99
C LEU A 84 6.86 -8.68 12.09
N CYS A 85 7.27 -7.82 13.03
CA CYS A 85 8.12 -8.24 14.15
C CYS A 85 7.35 -9.12 15.16
N SER A 86 6.02 -9.12 15.12
CA SER A 86 5.19 -9.99 15.95
C SER A 86 4.80 -11.31 15.27
N THR A 87 4.80 -11.38 13.93
CA THR A 87 4.21 -12.53 13.20
C THR A 87 5.07 -13.11 12.08
N SER A 88 6.25 -12.54 11.80
CA SER A 88 7.05 -12.86 10.61
C SER A 88 8.55 -12.95 10.88
N THR A 89 9.26 -13.55 9.92
CA THR A 89 10.72 -13.55 9.76
C THR A 89 11.29 -12.20 9.33
N LEU A 90 12.58 -11.96 9.64
CA LEU A 90 13.31 -10.72 9.38
C LEU A 90 13.36 -10.29 7.90
N PHE A 91 13.31 -11.24 6.95
CA PHE A 91 13.42 -10.89 5.52
C PHE A 91 12.22 -10.08 5.01
N GLN A 92 11.01 -10.30 5.56
CA GLN A 92 9.84 -9.53 5.15
C GLN A 92 9.92 -8.08 5.63
N VAL A 93 10.47 -7.88 6.84
CA VAL A 93 10.76 -6.55 7.39
C VAL A 93 11.73 -5.79 6.49
N ALA A 94 12.86 -6.42 6.13
CA ALA A 94 13.86 -5.79 5.27
C ALA A 94 13.28 -5.37 3.90
N ARG A 95 12.47 -6.23 3.26
CA ARG A 95 11.82 -5.89 1.98
C ARG A 95 10.85 -4.72 2.11
N ALA A 96 10.04 -4.69 3.16
CA ALA A 96 9.07 -3.61 3.34
C ALA A 96 9.76 -2.26 3.59
N ILE A 97 10.88 -2.25 4.33
CA ILE A 97 11.72 -1.05 4.50
C ILE A 97 12.28 -0.60 3.14
N GLN A 98 12.85 -1.52 2.36
CA GLN A 98 13.37 -1.21 1.03
C GLN A 98 12.30 -0.58 0.13
N TRP A 99 11.08 -1.10 0.14
CA TRP A 99 9.99 -0.52 -0.65
C TRP A 99 9.59 0.88 -0.19
N LEU A 100 9.70 1.20 1.10
CA LEU A 100 9.48 2.56 1.61
C LEU A 100 10.59 3.52 1.14
N ASP A 101 11.83 3.05 1.09
CA ASP A 101 12.95 3.85 0.57
C ASP A 101 12.79 4.15 -0.93
N ASP A 102 12.33 3.18 -1.72
CA ASP A 102 12.01 3.37 -3.14
C ASP A 102 10.93 4.45 -3.32
N ILE A 103 9.85 4.39 -2.53
CA ILE A 103 8.76 5.38 -2.59
C ILE A 103 9.29 6.78 -2.27
N ASP A 104 10.13 6.92 -1.26
CA ASP A 104 10.74 8.20 -0.88
C ASP A 104 11.61 8.76 -2.01
N ALA A 105 12.40 7.91 -2.66
CA ALA A 105 13.22 8.30 -3.80
C ALA A 105 12.35 8.78 -4.98
N GLU A 106 11.27 8.07 -5.28
CA GLU A 106 10.32 8.43 -6.34
C GLU A 106 9.58 9.75 -6.04
N ILE A 107 9.11 9.95 -4.80
CA ILE A 107 8.43 11.19 -4.38
C ILE A 107 9.40 12.38 -4.48
N LYS A 108 10.65 12.21 -4.04
CA LYS A 108 11.68 13.25 -4.16
C LYS A 108 11.97 13.60 -5.62
N ALA A 109 12.12 12.59 -6.48
CA ALA A 109 12.33 12.79 -7.91
C ALA A 109 11.17 13.55 -8.57
N ALA A 110 9.92 13.22 -8.21
CA ALA A 110 8.73 13.89 -8.73
C ALA A 110 8.56 15.34 -8.27
N LYS A 111 9.10 15.71 -7.10
CA LYS A 111 9.08 17.10 -6.57
C LYS A 111 10.22 17.97 -7.08
N GLY A 112 11.30 17.36 -7.56
CA GLY A 112 12.46 18.05 -8.13
C GLY A 112 12.40 18.23 -9.65
N ALA A 113 11.41 17.62 -10.31
CA ALA A 113 11.08 17.78 -11.73
C ALA A 113 10.00 18.86 -11.92
#